data_AF-A0A6B3H9T7-F1
#
_entry.id   AF-A0A6B3H9T7-F1
#
_cell.length_a   1.000
_cell.length_b   1.000
_cell.length_c   1.000
_cell.angle_alpha   90.00
_cell.angle_beta   90.00
_cell.angle_gamma   90.00
#
_symmetry.space_group_name_H-M   'P 1'
#
loop_
_entity.id
_entity.type
_entity.pdbx_description
1 polymer ?
#
loop_
_entity_poly.entity_id
_entity_poly.type
_entity_poly.pdbx_seq_one_letter_code
_entity_poly.pdbx_strand_id
1 'polypeptide(L)'
;MRTFARLCTLTAATTVGLVAMAAPALAHVSVQPEGSAAKGGYATVNIKVPNERDNASTVKVEMSVPTEHPLSSVMPQPVPGWEIEVVRSPLAKPLEVHGKKITEAVSKVTWTATGKGIEPGYFQKFPLSMGKLPEDADQLVLKSVQTYSNK
;
A
#
# COMPACT_ATOMS: atom_id res chain seq x y z
N MET A 1 67.62 -29.76 -27.98
CA MET A 1 68.44 -28.56 -27.70
C MET A 1 67.78 -27.40 -28.43
N ARG A 2 66.86 -26.64 -27.82
CA ARG A 2 67.15 -25.52 -26.91
C ARG A 2 65.96 -25.29 -25.96
N THR A 3 66.30 -25.29 -24.69
CA THR A 3 65.55 -24.87 -23.51
C THR A 3 65.22 -23.38 -23.59
N PHE A 4 63.98 -22.97 -23.32
CA PHE A 4 63.72 -21.67 -22.68
C PHE A 4 62.64 -21.84 -21.63
N ALA A 5 63.07 -21.61 -20.40
CA ALA A 5 62.28 -21.68 -19.18
C ALA A 5 61.71 -20.29 -18.85
N ARG A 6 60.46 -20.31 -18.36
CA ARG A 6 59.87 -19.46 -17.30
C ARG A 6 59.96 -17.93 -17.45
N LEU A 7 58.80 -17.28 -17.48
CA LEU A 7 58.48 -16.32 -16.41
C LEU A 7 56.97 -16.24 -16.17
N CYS A 8 56.58 -16.64 -14.96
CA CYS A 8 55.26 -16.40 -14.39
C CYS A 8 55.09 -14.91 -14.14
N THR A 9 53.98 -14.35 -14.59
CA THR A 9 53.40 -13.13 -14.02
C THR A 9 51.92 -13.40 -13.78
N LEU A 10 51.63 -14.00 -12.62
CA LEU A 10 50.28 -14.04 -12.04
C LEU A 10 49.99 -12.64 -11.50
N THR A 11 49.35 -11.78 -12.29
CA THR A 11 48.69 -10.57 -11.78
C THR A 11 47.39 -11.01 -11.12
N ALA A 12 47.42 -11.22 -9.80
CA ALA A 12 46.22 -11.39 -8.98
C ALA A 12 45.50 -10.03 -8.88
N ALA A 13 44.58 -9.76 -9.80
CA ALA A 13 43.65 -8.64 -9.68
C ALA A 13 42.62 -8.97 -8.60
N THR A 14 42.73 -8.35 -7.43
CA THR A 14 41.74 -8.45 -6.35
C THR A 14 40.57 -7.52 -6.68
N THR A 15 39.60 -8.00 -7.44
CA THR A 15 38.31 -7.31 -7.61
C THR A 15 37.50 -7.48 -6.33
N VAL A 16 37.59 -6.51 -5.42
CA VAL A 16 36.64 -6.40 -4.31
C VAL A 16 35.29 -5.96 -4.90
N GLY A 17 34.42 -6.92 -5.17
CA GLY A 17 33.08 -6.67 -5.67
C GLY A 17 32.24 -5.97 -4.61
N LEU A 18 31.94 -4.68 -4.83
CA LEU A 18 30.85 -4.00 -4.14
C LEU A 18 29.53 -4.64 -4.61
N VAL A 19 29.01 -5.59 -3.84
CA VAL A 19 27.62 -6.03 -3.98
C VAL A 19 26.77 -4.90 -3.42
N ALA A 20 26.36 -3.98 -4.29
CA ALA A 20 25.28 -3.05 -3.97
C ALA A 20 24.02 -3.89 -3.71
N MET A 21 23.61 -3.97 -2.45
CA MET A 21 22.33 -4.54 -2.07
C MET A 21 21.24 -3.67 -2.67
N ALA A 22 20.75 -4.03 -3.85
CA ALA A 22 19.57 -3.40 -4.42
C ALA A 22 18.40 -3.70 -3.48
N ALA A 23 17.91 -2.68 -2.78
CA ALA A 23 16.66 -2.81 -2.05
C ALA A 23 15.56 -3.21 -3.05
N PRO A 24 14.63 -4.11 -2.68
CA PRO A 24 13.53 -4.45 -3.55
C PRO A 24 12.78 -3.18 -3.93
N ALA A 25 12.63 -2.93 -5.23
CA ALA A 25 11.75 -1.88 -5.71
C ALA A 25 10.31 -2.28 -5.35
N LEU A 26 9.78 -1.72 -4.26
CA LEU A 26 8.41 -1.95 -3.83
C LEU A 26 7.46 -1.15 -4.72
N ALA A 27 7.05 -1.74 -5.84
CA ALA A 27 6.01 -1.21 -6.71
C ALA A 27 4.58 -1.56 -6.20
N HIS A 28 4.48 -2.30 -5.10
CA HIS A 28 3.18 -2.68 -4.53
C HIS A 28 2.47 -1.50 -3.84
N VAL A 29 1.14 -1.59 -3.78
CA VAL A 29 0.31 -0.70 -2.95
C VAL A 29 0.82 -0.75 -1.50
N SER A 30 1.05 0.43 -0.91
CA SER A 30 1.55 0.54 0.46
C SER A 30 0.69 1.48 1.29
N VAL A 31 0.70 1.26 2.61
CA VAL A 31 -0.03 2.07 3.59
C VAL A 31 1.00 2.83 4.42
N GLN A 32 0.89 4.15 4.46
CA GLN A 32 1.83 5.03 5.16
C GLN A 32 1.07 5.92 6.15
N PRO A 33 1.21 5.71 7.47
CA PRO A 33 0.60 6.59 8.45
C PRO A 33 1.27 7.98 8.45
N GLU A 34 0.46 9.01 8.66
CA GLU A 34 0.92 10.35 9.00
C GLU A 34 1.23 10.37 10.50
N GLY A 35 2.51 10.14 10.82
CA GLY A 35 2.95 9.98 12.21
C GLY A 35 2.71 8.57 12.74
N SER A 36 2.30 8.46 14.00
CA SER A 36 2.12 7.16 14.68
C SER A 36 0.71 6.62 14.53
N ALA A 37 0.56 5.36 14.12
CA ALA A 37 -0.68 4.61 14.18
C ALA A 37 -0.78 3.85 15.52
N ALA A 38 -1.01 4.57 16.62
CA ALA A 38 -1.06 3.98 17.95
C ALA A 38 -2.28 3.05 18.12
N LYS A 39 -2.07 1.91 18.78
CA LYS A 39 -3.13 0.98 19.19
C LYS A 39 -4.23 1.71 19.93
N GLY A 40 -5.48 1.41 19.59
CA GLY A 40 -6.63 2.10 20.19
C GLY A 40 -6.75 3.59 19.83
N GLY A 41 -5.90 4.12 18.95
CA GLY A 41 -5.95 5.51 18.50
C GLY A 41 -6.74 5.68 17.20
N TYR A 42 -6.68 6.89 16.67
CA TYR A 42 -7.07 7.21 15.30
C TYR A 42 -5.82 7.66 14.55
N ALA A 43 -5.74 7.32 13.27
CA ALA A 43 -4.62 7.70 12.42
C ALA A 43 -5.12 8.15 11.06
N THR A 44 -4.43 9.13 10.49
CA THR A 44 -4.51 9.41 9.05
C THR A 44 -3.46 8.56 8.36
N VAL A 45 -3.86 7.80 7.35
CA VAL A 45 -2.95 7.00 6.53
C VAL A 45 -3.10 7.38 5.07
N ASN A 46 -2.03 7.19 4.30
CA ASN A 46 -2.05 7.32 2.86
C ASN A 46 -1.94 5.93 2.22
N ILE A 47 -2.92 5.55 1.41
CA ILE A 47 -2.79 4.41 0.50
C ILE A 47 -2.02 4.92 -0.72
N LYS A 48 -0.74 4.57 -0.83
CA LYS A 48 0.11 4.94 -1.97
C LYS A 48 0.01 3.86 -3.04
N VAL A 49 -0.48 4.24 -4.21
CA VAL A 49 -0.72 3.36 -5.36
C VAL A 49 0.12 3.84 -6.53
N PRO A 50 1.20 3.13 -6.90
CA PRO A 50 1.91 3.38 -8.15
C PRO A 50 1.22 2.70 -9.34
N ASN A 51 1.43 3.21 -10.55
CA ASN A 51 1.11 2.49 -11.77
C ASN A 51 2.28 1.58 -12.18
N GLU A 52 2.00 0.29 -12.38
CA GLU A 52 2.99 -0.74 -12.76
C GLU A 52 2.86 -1.21 -14.23
N ARG A 53 2.18 -0.42 -15.08
CA ARG A 53 1.98 -0.69 -16.51
C ARG A 53 2.52 0.46 -17.35
N ASP A 54 3.21 0.11 -18.44
CA ASP A 54 3.77 1.07 -19.40
C ASP A 54 2.74 1.59 -20.40
N ASN A 55 1.63 0.87 -20.59
CA ASN A 55 0.66 1.10 -21.66
C ASN A 55 -0.80 1.19 -21.15
N ALA A 56 -0.99 1.34 -19.84
CA ALA A 56 -2.32 1.43 -19.24
C ALA A 56 -2.29 2.30 -18.01
N SER A 57 -3.41 2.95 -17.71
CA SER A 57 -3.57 3.71 -16.47
C SER A 57 -4.26 2.88 -15.41
N THR A 58 -3.96 3.11 -14.14
CA THR A 58 -4.83 2.66 -13.05
C THR A 58 -6.07 3.54 -13.01
N VAL A 59 -7.24 2.93 -13.20
CA VAL A 59 -8.53 3.65 -13.25
C VAL A 59 -9.44 3.33 -12.07
N LYS A 60 -9.16 2.27 -11.32
CA LYS A 60 -9.91 1.96 -10.10
C LYS A 60 -9.02 1.31 -9.05
N VAL A 61 -9.24 1.70 -7.79
CA VAL A 61 -8.61 1.12 -6.60
C VAL A 61 -9.71 0.73 -5.63
N GLU A 62 -9.75 -0.54 -5.24
CA GLU A 62 -10.67 -1.05 -4.22
C GLU A 62 -9.87 -1.44 -2.99
N MET A 63 -10.22 -0.90 -1.83
CA MET A 63 -9.62 -1.25 -0.55
C MET A 63 -10.66 -1.92 0.36
N SER A 64 -10.34 -3.09 0.88
CA SER A 64 -11.15 -3.79 1.88
C SER A 64 -10.66 -3.48 3.29
N VAL A 65 -11.60 -3.17 4.18
CA VAL A 65 -11.35 -3.01 5.61
C VAL A 65 -11.62 -4.37 6.28
N PRO A 66 -10.66 -4.90 7.07
CA PRO A 66 -10.84 -6.17 7.78
C PRO A 66 -12.07 -6.17 8.69
N THR A 67 -12.82 -7.27 8.66
CA THR A 67 -14.03 -7.43 9.50
C THR A 67 -13.72 -8.11 10.82
N GLU A 68 -12.56 -8.76 10.93
CA GLU A 68 -12.04 -9.41 12.12
C GLU A 68 -11.67 -8.39 13.21
N HIS A 69 -11.18 -7.21 12.79
CA HIS A 69 -10.96 -6.05 13.64
C HIS A 69 -11.70 -4.83 13.06
N PRO A 70 -13.02 -4.73 13.28
CA PRO A 70 -13.81 -3.68 12.65
C PRO A 70 -13.43 -2.30 13.22
N LEU A 71 -13.27 -1.33 12.32
CA LEU A 71 -12.98 0.05 12.67
C LEU A 71 -14.29 0.83 12.86
N SER A 72 -14.36 1.61 13.93
CA SER A 72 -15.54 2.44 14.23
C SER A 72 -15.72 3.63 13.27
N SER A 73 -14.65 4.00 12.55
CA SER A 73 -14.56 5.15 11.65
C SER A 73 -13.55 4.87 10.55
N VAL A 74 -13.97 5.13 9.31
CA VAL A 74 -13.13 5.12 8.11
C VAL A 74 -13.66 6.25 7.22
N MET A 75 -12.84 7.26 6.99
CA MET A 75 -13.23 8.52 6.33
C MET A 75 -12.22 8.87 5.23
N PRO A 76 -12.50 8.53 3.96
CA PRO A 76 -11.62 8.89 2.87
C PRO A 76 -11.64 10.40 2.63
N GLN A 77 -10.48 10.99 2.39
CA GLN A 77 -10.40 12.38 1.95
C GLN A 77 -10.78 12.48 0.46
N PRO A 78 -11.56 13.50 0.04
CA PRO A 78 -11.80 13.75 -1.38
C PRO A 78 -10.47 13.88 -2.15
N VAL A 79 -10.39 13.23 -3.31
CA VAL A 79 -9.24 13.30 -4.21
C VAL A 79 -9.72 13.84 -5.56
N PRO A 80 -9.19 14.99 -6.04
CA PRO A 80 -9.59 15.53 -7.34
C PRO A 80 -9.41 14.53 -8.48
N GLY A 81 -10.40 14.41 -9.35
CA GLY A 81 -10.38 13.45 -10.46
C GLY A 81 -10.74 12.00 -10.08
N TRP A 82 -11.21 11.77 -8.85
CA TRP A 82 -11.65 10.46 -8.38
C TRP A 82 -13.02 10.54 -7.70
N GLU A 83 -13.92 9.67 -8.09
CA GLU A 83 -15.15 9.37 -7.39
C GLU A 83 -14.87 8.37 -6.26
N ILE A 84 -15.55 8.51 -5.12
CA ILE A 84 -15.34 7.68 -3.93
C ILE A 84 -16.66 7.03 -3.52
N GLU A 85 -16.66 5.70 -3.46
CA GLU A 85 -17.75 4.91 -2.89
C GLU A 85 -17.32 4.29 -1.57
N VAL A 86 -18.15 4.43 -0.53
CA VAL A 86 -17.91 3.83 0.79
C VAL A 86 -19.04 2.86 1.10
N VAL A 87 -18.69 1.58 1.15
CA VAL A 87 -19.64 0.50 1.46
C VAL A 87 -19.54 0.16 2.94
N ARG A 88 -20.70 0.08 3.60
CA ARG A 88 -20.84 -0.40 4.98
C ARG A 88 -21.45 -1.79 4.99
N SER A 89 -21.11 -2.57 6.01
CA SER A 89 -21.68 -3.91 6.20
C SER A 89 -21.98 -4.17 7.67
N PRO A 90 -23.00 -5.01 7.96
CA PRO A 90 -23.31 -5.43 9.32
C PRO A 90 -22.11 -6.10 10.00
N LEU A 91 -21.92 -5.75 11.27
CA LEU A 91 -20.92 -6.38 12.11
C LEU A 91 -21.47 -7.66 12.72
N ALA A 92 -20.67 -8.72 12.72
CA ALA A 92 -21.00 -9.95 13.44
C ALA A 92 -21.15 -9.70 14.95
N LYS A 93 -20.36 -8.76 15.49
CA LYS A 93 -20.45 -8.28 16.86
C LYS A 93 -20.52 -6.75 16.86
N PRO A 94 -21.57 -6.14 17.43
CA PRO A 94 -21.65 -4.69 17.53
C PRO A 94 -20.47 -4.11 18.32
N LEU A 95 -20.01 -2.92 17.93
CA LEU A 95 -19.02 -2.15 18.68
C LEU A 95 -19.71 -1.20 19.66
N GLU A 96 -19.11 -1.02 20.83
CA GLU A 96 -19.51 0.00 21.81
C GLU A 96 -18.50 1.15 21.74
N VAL A 97 -18.92 2.32 21.29
CA VAL A 97 -18.05 3.50 21.14
C VAL A 97 -18.74 4.71 21.73
N HIS A 98 -18.13 5.32 22.76
CA HIS A 98 -18.70 6.45 23.51
C HIS A 98 -20.14 6.19 24.00
N GLY A 99 -20.42 4.96 24.46
CA GLY A 99 -21.76 4.54 24.93
C GLY A 99 -22.80 4.37 23.82
N LYS A 100 -22.39 4.38 22.55
CA LYS A 100 -23.24 4.08 21.39
C LYS A 100 -22.88 2.73 20.82
N LYS A 101 -23.92 1.96 20.50
CA LYS A 101 -23.82 0.71 19.79
C LYS A 101 -23.75 0.95 18.29
N ILE A 102 -22.66 0.50 17.67
CA ILE A 102 -22.45 0.53 16.22
C ILE A 102 -22.66 -0.89 15.69
N THR A 103 -23.63 -1.05 14.79
CA THR A 103 -23.99 -2.35 14.21
C THR A 103 -23.47 -2.54 12.79
N GLU A 104 -22.93 -1.49 12.17
CA GLU A 104 -22.35 -1.53 10.82
C GLU A 104 -21.03 -0.75 10.78
N ALA A 105 -20.05 -1.26 10.04
CA ALA A 105 -18.78 -0.58 9.80
C ALA A 105 -18.48 -0.52 8.31
N VAL A 106 -17.56 0.36 7.92
CA VAL A 106 -17.05 0.41 6.55
C VAL A 106 -16.32 -0.90 6.27
N SER A 107 -16.68 -1.56 5.18
CA SER A 107 -16.09 -2.82 4.72
C SER A 107 -15.30 -2.66 3.42
N LYS A 108 -15.63 -1.66 2.60
CA LYS A 108 -14.90 -1.34 1.38
C LYS A 108 -14.92 0.16 1.10
N VAL A 109 -13.80 0.67 0.58
CA VAL A 109 -13.69 1.97 -0.07
C VAL A 109 -13.21 1.76 -1.50
N THR A 110 -13.91 2.35 -2.46
CA THR A 110 -13.56 2.29 -3.88
C THR A 110 -13.27 3.69 -4.37
N TRP A 111 -12.14 3.88 -5.03
CA TRP A 111 -11.83 5.08 -5.80
C TRP A 111 -11.89 4.74 -7.29
N THR A 112 -12.68 5.49 -8.05
CA THR A 112 -12.80 5.35 -9.51
C THR A 112 -12.39 6.65 -10.18
N ALA A 113 -11.46 6.59 -11.13
CA ALA A 113 -10.99 7.75 -11.84
C ALA A 113 -12.10 8.32 -12.73
N THR A 114 -12.32 9.63 -12.68
CA THR A 114 -13.24 10.34 -13.59
C THR A 114 -12.54 10.89 -14.83
N GLY A 115 -11.22 10.71 -14.91
CA GLY A 115 -10.37 11.09 -16.04
C GLY A 115 -9.33 10.01 -16.35
N LYS A 116 -8.09 10.43 -16.59
CA LYS A 116 -7.01 9.53 -17.04
C LYS A 116 -6.52 8.51 -16.00
N GLY A 117 -6.89 8.68 -14.73
CA GLY A 117 -6.40 7.85 -13.63
C GLY A 117 -4.91 8.07 -13.35
N ILE A 118 -4.24 7.06 -12.82
CA ILE A 118 -2.79 7.09 -12.58
C ILE A 118 -2.11 6.63 -13.87
N GLU A 119 -1.51 7.55 -14.63
CA GLU A 119 -0.80 7.25 -15.89
C GLU A 119 0.54 6.50 -15.64
N PRO A 120 1.12 5.85 -16.67
CA PRO A 120 2.42 5.18 -16.56
C PRO A 120 3.50 6.10 -15.98
N GLY A 121 4.31 5.57 -15.06
CA GLY A 121 5.40 6.31 -14.40
C GLY A 121 4.97 7.19 -13.23
N TYR A 122 3.68 7.26 -12.88
CA TYR A 122 3.17 8.05 -11.78
C TYR A 122 2.64 7.19 -10.61
N PHE A 123 2.44 7.84 -9.46
CA PHE A 123 1.72 7.26 -8.32
C PHE A 123 0.69 8.27 -7.80
N GLN A 124 -0.32 7.75 -7.11
CA GLN A 124 -1.32 8.55 -6.40
C GLN A 124 -1.35 8.14 -4.93
N LYS A 125 -1.66 9.11 -4.06
CA LYS A 125 -2.00 8.85 -2.66
C LYS A 125 -3.51 9.00 -2.47
N PHE A 126 -4.10 8.10 -1.70
CA PHE A 126 -5.48 8.18 -1.24
C PHE A 126 -5.47 8.32 0.29
N PRO A 127 -5.59 9.55 0.82
CA PRO A 127 -5.60 9.78 2.26
C PRO A 127 -6.88 9.28 2.91
N LEU A 128 -6.74 8.70 4.11
CA LEU A 128 -7.81 8.02 4.83
C LEU A 128 -7.63 8.24 6.33
N SER A 129 -8.60 8.87 6.98
CA SER A 129 -8.65 8.87 8.44
C SER A 129 -9.36 7.61 8.92
N MET A 130 -8.77 6.90 9.88
CA MET A 130 -9.32 5.63 10.36
C MET A 130 -9.06 5.38 11.84
N GLY A 131 -9.97 4.64 12.44
CA GLY A 131 -9.87 4.19 13.83
C GLY A 131 -11.27 3.91 14.39
N LYS A 132 -11.43 3.56 15.65
CA LYS A 132 -10.39 3.21 16.60
C LYS A 132 -9.59 2.01 16.10
N LEU A 133 -8.26 2.16 16.03
CA LEU A 133 -7.38 1.08 15.63
C LEU A 133 -7.41 -0.05 16.66
N PRO A 134 -7.16 -1.31 16.27
CA PRO A 134 -7.25 -2.44 17.19
C PRO A 134 -6.28 -2.29 18.37
N GLU A 135 -6.70 -2.73 19.55
CA GLU A 135 -5.83 -2.76 20.74
C GLU A 135 -5.06 -4.07 20.87
N ASP A 136 -5.60 -5.13 20.26
CA ASP A 136 -5.17 -6.52 20.34
C ASP A 136 -4.37 -6.99 19.10
N ALA A 137 -4.15 -6.12 18.12
CA ALA A 137 -3.37 -6.44 16.91
C ALA A 137 -2.17 -5.50 16.73
N ASP A 138 -1.02 -6.08 16.38
CA ASP A 138 0.19 -5.31 16.03
C ASP A 138 0.19 -4.84 14.57
N GLN A 139 -0.63 -5.47 13.72
CA GLN A 139 -0.74 -5.17 12.30
C GLN A 139 -2.20 -5.16 11.86
N LEU A 140 -2.56 -4.15 11.06
CA LEU A 140 -3.82 -4.10 10.33
C LEU A 140 -3.52 -4.16 8.83
N VAL A 141 -4.05 -5.18 8.15
CA VAL A 141 -3.82 -5.38 6.71
C VAL A 141 -5.00 -4.85 5.92
N LEU A 142 -4.76 -3.82 5.12
CA LEU A 142 -5.76 -3.29 4.18
C LEU A 142 -5.51 -3.92 2.82
N LYS A 143 -6.36 -4.90 2.44
CA LYS A 143 -6.25 -5.54 1.14
C LYS A 143 -6.68 -4.55 0.06
N SER A 144 -5.91 -4.45 -1.02
CA SER A 144 -6.23 -3.55 -2.12
C SER A 144 -6.16 -4.25 -3.47
N VAL A 145 -7.06 -3.87 -4.37
CA VAL A 145 -7.11 -4.35 -5.76
C VAL A 145 -7.03 -3.15 -6.69
N GLN A 146 -6.09 -3.21 -7.63
CA GLN A 146 -5.90 -2.22 -8.67
C GLN A 146 -6.51 -2.71 -9.98
N THR A 147 -7.19 -1.81 -10.69
CA THR A 147 -7.76 -2.07 -12.01
C THR A 147 -7.18 -1.11 -13.04
N TYR A 148 -6.68 -1.67 -14.12
CA TYR A 148 -6.08 -0.96 -15.24
C TYR A 148 -7.09 -0.71 -16.38
N SER A 149 -6.84 0.30 -17.20
CA SER A 149 -7.72 0.74 -18.29
C SER A 149 -7.83 -0.24 -19.46
N ASN A 150 -6.87 -1.15 -19.62
CA ASN A 150 -6.77 -2.09 -20.74
C ASN A 150 -7.28 -3.50 -20.38
N LYS A 151 -8.22 -3.60 -19.44
CA LYS A 151 -8.91 -4.85 -19.13
C LYS A 151 -9.90 -5.24 -20.21
#